data_AF-A0A942VBD5-F1
#
_entry.id   AF-A0A942VBD5-F1
#
_cell.length_a   1.000
_cell.length_b   1.000
_cell.length_c   1.000
_cell.angle_alpha   90.00
_cell.angle_beta   90.00
_cell.angle_gamma   90.00
#
_symmetry.space_group_name_H-M   'P 1'
#
loop_
_entity.id
_entity.type
_entity.pdbx_description
1 polymer ?
#
loop_
_entity_poly.entity_id
_entity_poly.type
_entity_poly.pdbx_seq_one_letter_code
_entity_poly.pdbx_strand_id
1 'polypeptide(L)'
;MELREKVRALLAENGWKCNADGRRYVAERINAPLAPRELNSKKWKHVLKYAEEVGGCRPEDCFDYIDARGDIATAEVYDLYDIPPGLVNPFVICFSGFMTAHLYTMEAVRFYAKNYRTRLPIFCTGKEGNKGLFKSVFDRQDGLMVQTEAEAYLRPLSMLAPAGWVRLYQRAVADTDTKGNFSEMYKLAETLEYDEVTFLLCSGNFSYDKRLLAEGMLELAKPEYKNIKVNLAVLHCPMCLDLNVPEGHLSELLLGYVAASLGPMLKDTTPLSLNVMPDFSKERYLLPGTADEDWGCFKEMITDYSNMGWPNYQELLYGVDHQTAVENIILADLHARASFTPQGYDEALLADIDKYQKFVGQYKQEKSFMDYLINSTDERFFK
;
A
#
# COMPACT_ATOMS: atom_id res chain seq x y z
N MET A 1 36.15 -12.02 -0.31
CA MET A 1 35.39 -10.78 -0.49
C MET A 1 34.09 -10.93 0.25
N GLU A 2 33.93 -10.19 1.34
CA GLU A 2 32.71 -10.16 2.13
C GLU A 2 31.53 -9.66 1.28
N LEU A 3 30.29 -10.05 1.62
CA LEU A 3 29.09 -9.67 0.86
C LEU A 3 29.01 -8.14 0.61
N ARG A 4 29.31 -7.34 1.64
CA ARG A 4 29.32 -5.87 1.55
C ARG A 4 30.32 -5.36 0.52
N GLU A 5 31.52 -5.93 0.47
CA GLU A 5 32.54 -5.55 -0.52
C GLU A 5 32.07 -5.86 -1.95
N LYS A 6 31.45 -7.02 -2.17
CA LYS A 6 30.85 -7.38 -3.47
C LYS A 6 29.75 -6.40 -3.88
N VAL A 7 28.86 -6.06 -2.95
CA VAL A 7 27.76 -5.12 -3.19
C VAL A 7 28.29 -3.72 -3.52
N ARG A 8 29.29 -3.22 -2.78
CA ARG A 8 29.93 -1.93 -3.05
C ARG A 8 30.58 -1.86 -4.43
N ALA A 9 31.22 -2.93 -4.88
CA ALA A 9 31.79 -2.99 -6.23
C ALA A 9 30.69 -2.83 -7.30
N LEU A 10 29.60 -3.59 -7.19
CA LEU A 10 28.47 -3.50 -8.12
C LEU A 10 27.74 -2.15 -8.07
N LEU A 11 27.65 -1.53 -6.89
CA LEU A 11 27.11 -0.19 -6.72
C LEU A 11 28.00 0.88 -7.36
N ALA A 12 29.32 0.75 -7.26
CA ALA A 12 30.24 1.66 -7.94
C ALA A 12 30.08 1.56 -9.47
N GLU A 13 29.87 0.36 -10.00
CA GLU A 13 29.61 0.13 -11.44
C GLU A 13 28.29 0.75 -11.92
N ASN A 14 27.23 0.73 -11.11
CA ASN A 14 25.91 1.22 -11.50
C ASN A 14 25.65 2.70 -11.15
N GLY A 15 26.63 3.38 -10.56
CA GLY A 15 26.53 4.78 -10.14
C GLY A 15 25.70 4.99 -8.87
N TRP A 16 25.77 4.05 -7.93
CA TRP A 16 25.07 4.08 -6.64
C TRP A 16 23.54 4.18 -6.77
N LYS A 17 22.96 3.50 -7.78
CA LYS A 17 21.51 3.45 -7.97
C LYS A 17 20.87 2.40 -7.06
N CYS A 18 19.84 2.81 -6.31
CA CYS A 18 19.02 1.93 -5.45
C CYS A 18 17.54 1.86 -5.85
N ASN A 19 17.15 2.47 -6.97
CA ASN A 19 15.80 2.33 -7.54
C ASN A 19 15.56 0.90 -8.05
N ALA A 20 14.36 0.60 -8.56
CA ALA A 20 14.01 -0.76 -9.02
C ALA A 20 15.03 -1.37 -9.99
N ASP A 21 15.55 -0.59 -10.94
CA ASP A 21 16.58 -1.03 -11.89
C ASP A 21 17.94 -1.27 -11.22
N GLY A 22 18.34 -0.39 -10.29
CA GLY A 22 19.57 -0.55 -9.50
C GLY A 22 19.54 -1.80 -8.62
N ARG A 23 18.42 -2.05 -7.93
CA ARG A 23 18.19 -3.27 -7.14
C ARG A 23 18.28 -4.52 -8.00
N ARG A 24 17.58 -4.54 -9.15
CA ARG A 24 17.64 -5.65 -10.12
C ARG A 24 19.07 -5.88 -10.62
N TYR A 25 19.79 -4.82 -10.98
CA TYR A 25 21.16 -4.91 -11.50
C TYR A 25 22.08 -5.66 -10.54
N VAL A 26 22.02 -5.32 -9.24
CA VAL A 26 22.83 -5.97 -8.21
C VAL A 26 22.34 -7.41 -7.98
N ALA A 27 21.04 -7.64 -7.84
CA ALA A 27 20.47 -8.96 -7.58
C ALA A 27 20.82 -10.00 -8.65
N GLU A 28 20.86 -9.61 -9.93
CA GLU A 28 21.24 -10.49 -11.05
C GLU A 28 22.74 -10.85 -11.08
N ARG A 29 23.59 -10.05 -10.43
CA ARG A 29 25.06 -10.15 -10.52
C ARG A 29 25.72 -10.59 -9.22
N ILE A 30 25.01 -10.48 -8.10
CA ILE A 30 25.52 -10.87 -6.80
C ILE A 30 25.53 -12.39 -6.68
N ASN A 31 26.66 -13.01 -6.98
CA ASN A 31 26.87 -14.44 -6.73
C ASN A 31 27.27 -14.66 -5.26
N ALA A 32 26.28 -14.58 -4.37
CA ALA A 32 26.44 -14.83 -2.94
C ALA A 32 25.21 -15.58 -2.39
N PRO A 33 25.41 -16.65 -1.59
CA PRO A 33 24.31 -17.28 -0.89
C PRO A 33 23.76 -16.31 0.16
N LEU A 34 22.48 -15.98 0.05
CA LEU A 34 21.76 -15.14 0.99
C LEU A 34 20.72 -16.00 1.68
N ALA A 35 20.60 -15.82 3.00
CA ALA A 35 19.54 -16.41 3.81
C ALA A 35 18.70 -15.29 4.43
N PRO A 36 17.42 -15.55 4.70
CA PRO A 36 16.60 -14.64 5.50
C PRO A 36 17.22 -14.44 6.88
N ARG A 37 17.17 -13.22 7.42
CA ARG A 37 17.64 -12.98 8.78
C ARG A 37 16.62 -13.51 9.79
N GLU A 38 17.13 -13.99 10.91
CA GLU A 38 16.27 -14.38 12.03
C GLU A 38 15.64 -13.13 12.66
N LEU A 39 14.31 -13.13 12.80
CA LEU A 39 13.55 -11.99 13.32
C LEU A 39 13.10 -12.26 14.74
N ASN A 40 13.49 -11.39 15.67
CA ASN A 40 13.01 -11.45 17.05
C ASN A 40 11.53 -11.04 17.13
N SER A 41 10.65 -12.03 17.30
CA SER A 41 9.19 -11.81 17.29
C SER A 41 8.72 -10.81 18.35
N LYS A 42 9.28 -10.86 19.57
CA LYS A 42 8.86 -9.97 20.67
C LYS A 42 9.21 -8.51 20.36
N LYS A 43 10.42 -8.27 19.87
CA LYS A 43 10.88 -6.94 19.47
C LYS A 43 10.05 -6.41 18.31
N TRP A 44 9.98 -7.15 17.20
CA TRP A 44 9.35 -6.63 15.99
C TRP A 44 7.86 -6.43 16.12
N LYS A 45 7.14 -7.27 16.88
CA LYS A 45 5.72 -7.01 17.19
C LYS A 45 5.53 -5.70 17.95
N HIS A 46 6.44 -5.31 18.82
CA HIS A 46 6.35 -4.03 19.52
C HIS A 46 6.63 -2.86 18.56
N VAL A 47 7.66 -2.96 17.72
CA VAL A 47 7.98 -1.94 16.71
C VAL A 47 6.84 -1.77 15.70
N LEU A 48 6.23 -2.86 15.24
CA LEU A 48 5.12 -2.82 14.28
C LEU A 48 3.86 -2.18 14.88
N LYS A 49 3.56 -2.42 16.16
CA LYS A 49 2.47 -1.71 16.85
C LYS A 49 2.73 -0.20 16.91
N TYR A 50 3.96 0.19 17.25
CA TYR A 50 4.30 1.61 17.26
C TYR A 50 4.27 2.20 15.84
N ALA A 51 4.61 1.43 14.81
CA ALA A 51 4.46 1.84 13.42
C ALA A 51 2.98 2.08 13.02
N GLU A 52 2.06 1.24 13.48
CA GLU A 52 0.62 1.45 13.33
C GLU A 52 0.17 2.75 14.01
N GLU A 53 0.62 3.00 15.24
CA GLU A 53 0.29 4.23 15.98
C GLU A 53 0.82 5.50 15.28
N VAL A 54 2.03 5.43 14.72
CA VAL A 54 2.70 6.56 14.07
C VAL A 54 2.18 6.79 12.65
N GLY A 55 2.09 5.76 11.82
CA GLY A 55 1.77 5.86 10.39
C GLY A 55 0.32 5.53 10.01
N GLY A 56 -0.38 4.77 10.84
CA GLY A 56 -1.81 4.49 10.68
C GLY A 56 -2.67 5.67 11.11
N CYS A 57 -3.94 5.66 10.70
CA CYS A 57 -4.95 6.59 11.20
C CYS A 57 -5.91 5.88 12.15
N ARG A 58 -6.52 6.61 13.08
CA ARG A 58 -7.60 6.09 13.92
C ARG A 58 -8.94 6.31 13.21
N PRO A 59 -9.93 5.42 13.41
CA PRO A 59 -11.30 5.71 13.00
C PRO A 59 -11.73 7.07 13.57
N GLU A 60 -12.44 7.87 12.77
CA GLU A 60 -12.87 9.24 13.09
C GLU A 60 -11.79 10.33 12.97
N ASP A 61 -10.53 9.99 12.69
CA ASP A 61 -9.55 11.00 12.29
C ASP A 61 -10.03 11.73 11.03
N CYS A 62 -9.87 13.05 11.01
CA CYS A 62 -10.21 13.88 9.86
C CYS A 62 -9.12 14.94 9.61
N PHE A 63 -8.90 15.25 8.34
CA PHE A 63 -7.87 16.19 7.90
C PHE A 63 -8.46 17.17 6.90
N ASP A 64 -8.52 18.44 7.28
CA ASP A 64 -8.97 19.49 6.36
C ASP A 64 -7.85 19.93 5.42
N TYR A 65 -8.20 20.12 4.15
CA TYR A 65 -7.30 20.58 3.10
C TYR A 65 -8.05 21.47 2.09
N ILE A 66 -7.29 22.20 1.26
CA ILE A 66 -7.87 22.96 0.15
C ILE A 66 -7.83 22.09 -1.09
N ASP A 67 -8.98 21.84 -1.70
CA ASP A 67 -9.08 21.03 -2.92
C ASP A 67 -8.75 21.83 -4.21
N ALA A 68 -8.77 21.16 -5.35
CA ALA A 68 -8.49 21.79 -6.65
C ALA A 68 -9.48 22.90 -7.06
N ARG A 69 -10.63 23.02 -6.39
CA ARG A 69 -11.67 24.03 -6.62
C ARG A 69 -11.46 25.26 -5.75
N GLY A 70 -10.55 25.18 -4.78
CA GLY A 70 -10.30 26.22 -3.79
C GLY A 70 -11.24 26.15 -2.58
N ASP A 71 -12.03 25.08 -2.46
CA ASP A 71 -12.93 24.85 -1.33
C ASP A 71 -12.18 24.16 -0.19
N ILE A 72 -12.67 24.35 1.05
CA ILE A 72 -12.26 23.52 2.18
C ILE A 72 -12.93 22.16 2.02
N ALA A 73 -12.11 21.12 1.92
CA ALA A 73 -12.53 19.72 1.90
C ALA A 73 -11.95 18.99 3.11
N THR A 74 -12.60 17.89 3.51
CA THR A 74 -12.17 17.05 4.63
C THR A 74 -11.87 15.66 4.11
N ALA A 75 -10.67 15.16 4.40
CA ALA A 75 -10.34 13.76 4.23
C ALA A 75 -10.68 12.99 5.50
N GLU A 76 -11.46 11.91 5.37
CA GLU A 76 -12.00 11.15 6.50
C GLU A 76 -11.33 9.79 6.67
N VAL A 77 -11.43 9.23 7.87
CA VAL A 77 -10.93 7.88 8.17
C VAL A 77 -12.07 7.05 8.75
N TYR A 78 -12.32 5.91 8.11
CA TYR A 78 -13.32 4.96 8.55
C TYR A 78 -12.68 3.63 8.98
N ASP A 79 -13.29 2.98 9.96
CA ASP A 79 -13.08 1.54 10.17
C ASP A 79 -13.62 0.82 8.92
N LEU A 80 -12.84 -0.12 8.36
CA LEU A 80 -13.28 -0.91 7.21
C LEU A 80 -14.60 -1.67 7.45
N TYR A 81 -14.93 -1.90 8.73
CA TYR A 81 -16.17 -2.53 9.18
C TYR A 81 -17.34 -1.57 9.38
N ASP A 82 -17.10 -0.27 9.42
CA ASP A 82 -18.09 0.76 9.75
C ASP A 82 -17.99 1.99 8.82
N ILE A 83 -18.16 1.72 7.53
CA ILE A 83 -18.24 2.75 6.49
C ILE A 83 -19.65 3.36 6.51
N PRO A 84 -19.84 4.68 6.58
CA PRO A 84 -21.16 5.29 6.70
C PRO A 84 -22.01 5.14 5.42
N PRO A 85 -23.36 5.16 5.53
CA PRO A 85 -24.22 5.17 4.36
C PRO A 85 -24.26 6.56 3.70
N GLY A 86 -24.75 6.61 2.46
CA GLY A 86 -25.05 7.89 1.80
C GLY A 86 -23.84 8.59 1.17
N LEU A 87 -22.70 7.90 1.07
CA LEU A 87 -21.54 8.38 0.32
C LEU A 87 -21.94 8.64 -1.15
N VAL A 88 -21.45 9.75 -1.71
CA VAL A 88 -21.76 10.16 -3.09
C VAL A 88 -20.88 9.37 -4.05
N ASN A 89 -21.49 8.57 -4.93
CA ASN A 89 -20.81 7.73 -5.94
C ASN A 89 -19.56 7.00 -5.38
N PRO A 90 -19.69 6.14 -4.34
CA PRO A 90 -18.53 5.61 -3.63
C PRO A 90 -17.83 4.52 -4.44
N PHE A 91 -16.49 4.49 -4.41
CA PHE A 91 -15.66 3.39 -4.90
C PHE A 91 -14.66 2.95 -3.85
N VAL A 92 -14.54 1.64 -3.63
CA VAL A 92 -13.41 1.08 -2.87
C VAL A 92 -12.22 0.91 -3.80
N ILE A 93 -11.12 1.57 -3.46
CA ILE A 93 -9.89 1.55 -4.24
C ILE A 93 -8.92 0.54 -3.60
N CYS A 94 -8.58 -0.52 -4.31
CA CYS A 94 -7.62 -1.52 -3.87
C CYS A 94 -6.25 -1.26 -4.51
N PHE A 95 -5.25 -0.85 -3.71
CA PHE A 95 -3.89 -0.52 -4.18
C PHE A 95 -2.90 -0.35 -3.03
N SER A 96 -1.63 -0.78 -3.15
CA SER A 96 -0.54 -0.40 -2.20
C SER A 96 0.81 -1.08 -2.41
N GLY A 97 0.90 -2.10 -3.25
CA GLY A 97 1.98 -3.08 -3.26
C GLY A 97 1.83 -4.21 -2.22
N PHE A 98 0.96 -4.08 -1.22
CA PHE A 98 0.67 -5.17 -0.27
C PHE A 98 -0.33 -6.14 -0.88
N MET A 99 0.06 -7.41 -0.97
CA MET A 99 -0.85 -8.42 -1.50
C MET A 99 -1.94 -8.86 -0.52
N THR A 100 -2.01 -8.29 0.67
CA THR A 100 -3.14 -8.48 1.59
C THR A 100 -4.34 -7.58 1.24
N ALA A 101 -4.15 -6.52 0.44
CA ALA A 101 -5.17 -5.49 0.19
C ALA A 101 -6.50 -6.02 -0.38
N HIS A 102 -6.46 -7.09 -1.18
CA HIS A 102 -7.66 -7.72 -1.75
C HIS A 102 -8.60 -8.30 -0.67
N LEU A 103 -8.05 -8.84 0.42
CA LEU A 103 -8.85 -9.39 1.53
C LEU A 103 -9.52 -8.27 2.32
N TYR A 104 -8.78 -7.19 2.64
CA TYR A 104 -9.36 -6.00 3.31
C TYR A 104 -10.44 -5.34 2.45
N THR A 105 -10.20 -5.21 1.15
CA THR A 105 -11.18 -4.71 0.17
C THR A 105 -12.46 -5.55 0.20
N MET A 106 -12.31 -6.88 0.23
CA MET A 106 -13.46 -7.79 0.27
C MET A 106 -14.22 -7.72 1.60
N GLU A 107 -13.53 -7.54 2.74
CA GLU A 107 -14.18 -7.32 4.04
C GLU A 107 -14.99 -6.02 4.04
N ALA A 108 -14.44 -4.92 3.51
CA ALA A 108 -15.15 -3.64 3.39
C ALA A 108 -16.42 -3.77 2.55
N VAL A 109 -16.33 -4.42 1.37
CA VAL A 109 -17.49 -4.70 0.51
C VAL A 109 -18.53 -5.55 1.25
N ARG A 110 -18.10 -6.58 1.97
CA ARG A 110 -18.98 -7.52 2.68
C ARG A 110 -19.76 -6.81 3.78
N PHE A 111 -19.10 -6.04 4.63
CA PHE A 111 -19.75 -5.33 5.73
C PHE A 111 -20.66 -4.21 5.23
N TYR A 112 -20.23 -3.43 4.24
CA TYR A 112 -21.09 -2.41 3.66
C TYR A 112 -22.37 -3.00 3.03
N ALA A 113 -22.23 -4.11 2.30
CA ALA A 113 -23.39 -4.82 1.73
C ALA A 113 -24.32 -5.39 2.80
N LYS A 114 -23.77 -5.89 3.91
CA LYS A 114 -24.56 -6.37 5.04
C LYS A 114 -25.32 -5.24 5.74
N ASN A 115 -24.67 -4.10 5.98
CA ASN A 115 -25.25 -2.98 6.70
C ASN A 115 -26.33 -2.24 5.89
N TYR A 116 -26.10 -2.07 4.58
CA TYR A 116 -26.92 -1.17 3.75
C TYR A 116 -27.55 -1.83 2.53
N ARG A 117 -27.42 -3.15 2.38
CA ARG A 117 -27.95 -3.91 1.23
C ARG A 117 -27.54 -3.32 -0.12
N THR A 118 -26.32 -2.77 -0.17
CA THR A 118 -25.79 -2.04 -1.33
C THR A 118 -24.39 -2.53 -1.66
N ARG A 119 -24.05 -2.62 -2.95
CA ARG A 119 -22.69 -3.00 -3.38
C ARG A 119 -21.82 -1.77 -3.45
N LEU A 120 -20.65 -1.83 -2.82
CA LEU A 120 -19.57 -0.91 -3.13
C LEU A 120 -18.89 -1.36 -4.43
N PRO A 121 -18.85 -0.55 -5.50
CA PRO A 121 -18.03 -0.87 -6.65
C PRO A 121 -16.54 -0.83 -6.26
N ILE A 122 -15.76 -1.69 -6.90
CA ILE A 122 -14.31 -1.77 -6.70
C ILE A 122 -13.61 -1.17 -7.91
N PHE A 123 -12.53 -0.43 -7.65
CA PHE A 123 -11.53 -0.09 -8.65
C PHE A 123 -10.15 -0.54 -8.15
N CYS A 124 -9.45 -1.33 -8.98
CA CYS A 124 -8.09 -1.77 -8.67
C CYS A 124 -7.11 -0.95 -9.51
N THR A 125 -6.09 -0.42 -8.85
CA THR A 125 -4.96 0.28 -9.47
C THR A 125 -3.68 -0.19 -8.78
N GLY A 126 -2.51 0.05 -9.37
CA GLY A 126 -1.27 -0.41 -8.76
C GLY A 126 -0.02 0.16 -9.41
N LYS A 127 1.10 0.02 -8.70
CA LYS A 127 2.39 0.63 -9.04
C LYS A 127 3.26 -0.32 -9.87
N GLU A 128 3.93 0.20 -10.90
CA GLU A 128 5.11 -0.52 -11.44
C GLU A 128 6.39 -0.28 -10.63
N GLY A 129 6.39 0.74 -9.75
CA GLY A 129 7.61 1.23 -9.10
C GLY A 129 8.39 0.21 -8.28
N ASN A 130 7.76 -0.91 -7.89
CA ASN A 130 8.43 -1.99 -7.17
C ASN A 130 8.91 -3.14 -8.08
N LYS A 131 8.92 -2.93 -9.40
CA LYS A 131 9.40 -3.82 -10.48
C LYS A 131 10.62 -4.67 -10.11
N GLY A 132 11.58 -4.15 -9.35
CA GLY A 132 12.73 -4.95 -8.93
C GLY A 132 12.30 -6.20 -8.18
N LEU A 133 11.57 -6.03 -7.07
CA LEU A 133 11.18 -7.11 -6.16
C LEU A 133 9.95 -7.85 -6.67
N PHE A 134 9.05 -7.10 -7.30
CA PHE A 134 7.75 -7.59 -7.70
C PHE A 134 7.63 -7.99 -9.16
N LYS A 135 8.49 -7.58 -10.10
CA LYS A 135 8.46 -8.19 -11.45
C LYS A 135 8.77 -9.68 -11.37
N SER A 136 9.64 -10.10 -10.45
CA SER A 136 9.91 -11.52 -10.17
C SER A 136 8.75 -12.26 -9.50
N VAL A 137 7.81 -11.57 -8.86
CA VAL A 137 6.64 -12.16 -8.16
C VAL A 137 5.37 -12.05 -9.01
N PHE A 138 5.13 -10.88 -9.58
CA PHE A 138 3.93 -10.42 -10.30
C PHE A 138 4.01 -10.47 -11.82
N ASP A 139 5.15 -10.73 -12.47
CA ASP A 139 5.19 -10.91 -13.93
C ASP A 139 5.62 -12.34 -14.27
N ARG A 140 4.70 -13.29 -14.05
CA ARG A 140 4.89 -14.69 -14.43
C ARG A 140 3.92 -15.08 -15.52
N GLN A 141 4.41 -15.67 -16.61
CA GLN A 141 3.55 -16.14 -17.70
C GLN A 141 2.50 -17.16 -17.22
N ASP A 142 2.82 -17.95 -16.17
CA ASP A 142 1.97 -19.05 -15.66
C ASP A 142 1.63 -18.94 -14.15
N GLY A 143 1.66 -17.74 -13.54
CA GLY A 143 1.35 -17.52 -12.11
C GLY A 143 -0.01 -16.85 -11.85
N LEU A 144 -0.43 -16.77 -10.58
CA LEU A 144 -1.59 -15.93 -10.20
C LEU A 144 -1.32 -14.45 -10.41
N MET A 145 -0.06 -14.07 -10.32
CA MET A 145 0.37 -12.69 -10.29
C MET A 145 1.06 -12.40 -11.62
N VAL A 146 0.37 -11.66 -12.51
CA VAL A 146 0.82 -11.43 -13.89
C VAL A 146 0.64 -9.97 -14.30
N GLN A 147 1.47 -9.52 -15.25
CA GLN A 147 1.34 -8.26 -15.98
C GLN A 147 1.46 -6.98 -15.13
N THR A 148 0.44 -6.63 -14.36
CA THR A 148 0.34 -5.37 -13.61
C THR A 148 -0.06 -5.63 -12.17
N GLU A 149 0.31 -4.73 -11.26
CA GLU A 149 -0.13 -4.82 -9.86
C GLU A 149 -1.66 -4.80 -9.75
N ALA A 150 -2.35 -4.04 -10.60
CA ALA A 150 -3.81 -4.05 -10.66
C ALA A 150 -4.38 -5.45 -11.00
N GLU A 151 -3.79 -6.16 -11.96
CA GLU A 151 -4.20 -7.53 -12.31
C GLU A 151 -3.90 -8.52 -11.17
N ALA A 152 -2.79 -8.30 -10.44
CA ALA A 152 -2.45 -9.02 -9.22
C ALA A 152 -3.50 -8.87 -8.10
N TYR A 153 -4.27 -7.79 -8.07
CA TYR A 153 -5.44 -7.64 -7.17
C TYR A 153 -6.72 -8.21 -7.75
N LEU A 154 -7.00 -7.93 -9.03
CA LEU A 154 -8.23 -8.36 -9.71
C LEU A 154 -8.39 -9.88 -9.73
N ARG A 155 -7.28 -10.63 -9.84
CA ARG A 155 -7.32 -12.09 -9.87
C ARG A 155 -7.74 -12.72 -8.54
N PRO A 156 -7.08 -12.45 -7.40
CA PRO A 156 -7.57 -12.84 -6.08
C PRO A 156 -9.01 -12.40 -5.81
N LEU A 157 -9.38 -11.16 -6.14
CA LEU A 157 -10.75 -10.68 -5.98
C LEU A 157 -11.74 -11.49 -6.83
N SER A 158 -11.37 -11.88 -8.04
CA SER A 158 -12.18 -12.74 -8.92
C SER A 158 -12.32 -14.19 -8.41
N MET A 159 -11.48 -14.61 -7.45
CA MET A 159 -11.65 -15.88 -6.73
C MET A 159 -12.65 -15.74 -5.57
N LEU A 160 -12.84 -14.52 -5.05
CA LEU A 160 -13.72 -14.22 -3.91
C LEU A 160 -15.12 -13.74 -4.33
N ALA A 161 -15.28 -13.24 -5.56
CA ALA A 161 -16.47 -12.57 -6.04
C ALA A 161 -16.69 -12.82 -7.55
N PRO A 162 -17.89 -12.52 -8.11
CA PRO A 162 -18.13 -12.65 -9.55
C PRO A 162 -17.15 -11.80 -10.38
N ALA A 163 -16.38 -12.43 -11.26
CA ALA A 163 -15.37 -11.75 -12.07
C ALA A 163 -15.94 -10.56 -12.89
N GLY A 164 -17.15 -10.69 -13.42
CA GLY A 164 -17.81 -9.61 -14.16
C GLY A 164 -18.13 -8.38 -13.31
N TRP A 165 -18.32 -8.54 -11.99
CA TRP A 165 -18.48 -7.43 -11.07
C TRP A 165 -17.12 -6.86 -10.64
N VAL A 166 -16.15 -7.73 -10.29
CA VAL A 166 -14.78 -7.31 -9.91
C VAL A 166 -14.11 -6.49 -11.00
N ARG A 167 -14.33 -6.87 -12.26
CA ARG A 167 -13.68 -6.26 -13.44
C ARG A 167 -14.54 -5.20 -14.13
N LEU A 168 -15.67 -4.81 -13.55
CA LEU A 168 -16.63 -3.88 -14.19
C LEU A 168 -15.96 -2.55 -14.58
N TYR A 169 -15.05 -2.05 -13.75
CA TYR A 169 -14.32 -0.79 -13.97
C TYR A 169 -12.84 -1.01 -14.30
N GLN A 170 -12.47 -2.22 -14.76
CA GLN A 170 -11.11 -2.49 -15.19
C GLN A 170 -10.75 -1.61 -16.38
N ARG A 171 -9.58 -0.97 -16.32
CA ARG A 171 -9.04 -0.16 -17.40
C ARG A 171 -7.58 -0.52 -17.65
N ALA A 172 -7.12 -0.26 -18.88
CA ALA A 172 -5.70 -0.20 -19.15
C ALA A 172 -5.13 1.02 -18.43
N VAL A 173 -4.54 0.78 -17.26
CA VAL A 173 -3.82 1.79 -16.50
C VAL A 173 -2.42 1.88 -17.07
N ALA A 174 -1.96 3.10 -17.37
CA ALA A 174 -0.53 3.32 -17.54
C ALA A 174 0.11 3.11 -16.16
N ASP A 175 1.31 2.57 -16.17
CA ASP A 175 1.96 2.23 -14.93
C ASP A 175 2.40 3.45 -14.14
N THR A 176 2.01 3.48 -12.88
CA THR A 176 2.01 4.72 -12.11
C THR A 176 2.66 4.57 -10.74
N ASP A 177 3.07 5.67 -10.13
CA ASP A 177 3.40 5.76 -8.70
C ASP A 177 2.12 6.08 -7.91
N THR A 178 2.21 6.42 -6.61
CA THR A 178 1.00 6.77 -5.85
C THR A 178 0.25 7.93 -6.49
N LYS A 179 0.96 8.94 -7.00
CA LYS A 179 0.37 10.07 -7.72
C LYS A 179 -0.45 9.60 -8.91
N GLY A 180 0.12 8.73 -9.74
CA GLY A 180 -0.59 8.27 -10.92
C GLY A 180 -1.77 7.34 -10.60
N ASN A 181 -1.80 6.65 -9.46
CA ASN A 181 -3.03 5.98 -8.98
C ASN A 181 -4.18 6.99 -8.81
N PHE A 182 -3.92 8.16 -8.21
CA PHE A 182 -4.94 9.22 -8.08
C PHE A 182 -5.36 9.79 -9.44
N SER A 183 -4.42 9.93 -10.39
CA SER A 183 -4.77 10.29 -11.76
C SER A 183 -5.71 9.27 -12.42
N GLU A 184 -5.48 7.96 -12.25
CA GLU A 184 -6.35 6.91 -12.79
C GLU A 184 -7.72 6.87 -12.12
N MET A 185 -7.78 7.08 -10.80
CA MET A 185 -9.05 7.23 -10.07
C MET A 185 -9.86 8.42 -10.58
N TYR A 186 -9.22 9.56 -10.80
CA TYR A 186 -9.91 10.74 -11.33
C TYR A 186 -10.41 10.52 -12.75
N LYS A 187 -9.60 9.92 -13.64
CA LYS A 187 -10.03 9.52 -14.99
C LYS A 187 -11.21 8.58 -14.98
N LEU A 188 -11.32 7.68 -13.98
CA LEU A 188 -12.50 6.83 -13.80
C LEU A 188 -13.74 7.70 -13.58
N ALA A 189 -13.69 8.65 -12.65
CA ALA A 189 -14.80 9.55 -12.38
C ALA A 189 -15.18 10.40 -13.62
N GLU A 190 -14.21 10.90 -14.38
CA GLU A 190 -14.45 11.60 -15.65
C GLU A 190 -15.16 10.71 -16.68
N THR A 191 -14.72 9.45 -16.80
CA THR A 191 -15.32 8.50 -17.75
C THR A 191 -16.75 8.10 -17.37
N LEU A 192 -17.08 8.19 -16.09
CA LEU A 192 -18.43 7.96 -15.56
C LEU A 192 -19.26 9.24 -15.51
N GLU A 193 -18.73 10.37 -15.98
CA GLU A 193 -19.40 11.67 -16.04
C GLU A 193 -19.93 12.12 -14.67
N TYR A 194 -19.16 11.86 -13.60
CA TYR A 194 -19.49 12.31 -12.25
C TYR A 194 -19.01 13.73 -11.97
N ASP A 195 -19.85 14.54 -11.34
CA ASP A 195 -19.49 15.85 -10.80
C ASP A 195 -18.93 15.76 -9.36
N GLU A 196 -19.24 14.68 -8.65
CA GLU A 196 -18.77 14.38 -7.29
C GLU A 196 -18.60 12.86 -7.10
N VAL A 197 -17.52 12.45 -6.44
CA VAL A 197 -17.16 11.05 -6.20
C VAL A 197 -16.51 10.87 -4.84
N THR A 198 -16.74 9.73 -4.20
CA THR A 198 -16.09 9.36 -2.93
C THR A 198 -15.17 8.19 -3.15
N PHE A 199 -13.87 8.38 -2.90
CA PHE A 199 -12.88 7.31 -2.99
C PHE A 199 -12.53 6.79 -1.59
N LEU A 200 -12.87 5.54 -1.34
CA LEU A 200 -12.53 4.77 -0.14
C LEU A 200 -11.21 4.03 -0.38
N LEU A 201 -10.10 4.61 0.06
CA LEU A 201 -8.75 4.09 -0.18
C LEU A 201 -8.46 2.91 0.76
N CYS A 202 -8.29 1.72 0.20
CA CYS A 202 -7.93 0.50 0.93
C CYS A 202 -6.51 0.08 0.54
N SER A 203 -5.54 0.39 1.42
CA SER A 203 -4.15 0.03 1.20
C SER A 203 -3.82 -1.39 1.66
N GLY A 204 -4.57 -1.97 2.58
CA GLY A 204 -4.16 -3.23 3.25
C GLY A 204 -2.86 -3.11 4.06
N ASN A 205 -2.35 -1.90 4.25
CA ASN A 205 -1.13 -1.59 5.00
C ASN A 205 -1.47 -0.64 6.16
N PHE A 206 -1.55 -1.21 7.36
CA PHE A 206 -1.90 -0.54 8.61
C PHE A 206 -1.00 0.66 8.98
N SER A 207 0.18 0.80 8.34
CA SER A 207 1.16 1.86 8.64
C SER A 207 1.25 2.94 7.57
N TYR A 208 0.43 2.86 6.51
CA TYR A 208 0.54 3.74 5.34
C TYR A 208 -0.52 4.83 5.27
N ASP A 209 -1.57 4.76 6.08
CA ASP A 209 -2.77 5.61 5.95
C ASP A 209 -2.46 7.11 5.95
N LYS A 210 -1.66 7.58 6.91
CA LYS A 210 -1.27 8.99 6.99
C LYS A 210 -0.56 9.40 5.71
N ARG A 211 0.50 8.68 5.34
CA ARG A 211 1.25 8.99 4.11
C ARG A 211 0.35 8.97 2.88
N LEU A 212 -0.58 8.02 2.79
CA LEU A 212 -1.49 7.90 1.68
C LEU A 212 -2.46 9.09 1.59
N LEU A 213 -3.03 9.53 2.72
CA LEU A 213 -3.86 10.73 2.77
C LEU A 213 -3.08 11.98 2.37
N ALA A 214 -1.86 12.14 2.87
CA ALA A 214 -1.01 13.27 2.50
C ALA A 214 -0.73 13.30 0.98
N GLU A 215 -0.37 12.15 0.39
CA GLU A 215 -0.14 12.02 -1.05
C GLU A 215 -1.43 12.34 -1.85
N GLY A 216 -2.60 11.89 -1.37
CA GLY A 216 -3.90 12.14 -2.02
C GLY A 216 -4.37 13.58 -1.94
N MET A 217 -4.33 14.18 -0.75
CA MET A 217 -4.71 15.59 -0.52
C MET A 217 -3.84 16.54 -1.36
N LEU A 218 -2.53 16.27 -1.46
CA LEU A 218 -1.67 17.05 -2.33
C LEU A 218 -2.08 16.91 -3.80
N GLU A 219 -2.17 15.68 -4.28
CA GLU A 219 -2.36 15.42 -5.69
C GLU A 219 -3.66 16.06 -6.16
N LEU A 220 -4.74 15.82 -5.41
CA LEU A 220 -6.09 16.29 -5.72
C LEU A 220 -6.32 17.78 -5.43
N ALA A 221 -5.35 18.49 -4.85
CA ALA A 221 -5.36 19.95 -4.76
C ALA A 221 -4.86 20.63 -6.05
N LYS A 222 -4.31 19.90 -7.01
CA LYS A 222 -3.79 20.49 -8.25
C LYS A 222 -4.92 20.94 -9.17
N PRO A 223 -4.77 22.07 -9.90
CA PRO A 223 -5.84 22.63 -10.73
C PRO A 223 -6.40 21.71 -11.83
N GLU A 224 -5.66 20.68 -12.23
CA GLU A 224 -6.11 19.66 -13.19
C GLU A 224 -7.26 18.80 -12.66
N TYR A 225 -7.45 18.72 -11.34
CA TYR A 225 -8.50 17.93 -10.68
C TYR A 225 -9.77 18.73 -10.33
N LYS A 226 -9.90 19.96 -10.82
CA LYS A 226 -10.96 20.89 -10.37
C LYS A 226 -12.38 20.58 -10.88
N ASN A 227 -12.52 19.74 -11.89
CA ASN A 227 -13.82 19.56 -12.55
C ASN A 227 -14.74 18.60 -11.78
N ILE A 228 -14.18 17.74 -10.93
CA ILE A 228 -14.91 16.76 -10.13
C ILE A 228 -14.57 16.99 -8.67
N LYS A 229 -15.58 17.08 -7.80
CA LYS A 229 -15.38 17.08 -6.36
C LYS A 229 -14.98 15.68 -5.91
N VAL A 230 -13.79 15.54 -5.32
CA VAL A 230 -13.30 14.26 -4.80
C VAL A 230 -13.37 14.28 -3.27
N ASN A 231 -14.23 13.44 -2.71
CA ASN A 231 -14.25 13.14 -1.28
C ASN A 231 -13.25 12.00 -1.01
N LEU A 232 -12.23 12.27 -0.21
CA LEU A 232 -11.19 11.32 0.15
C LEU A 232 -11.53 10.65 1.48
N ALA A 233 -11.51 9.32 1.50
CA ALA A 233 -11.58 8.58 2.74
C ALA A 233 -10.55 7.44 2.74
N VAL A 234 -9.90 7.17 3.87
CA VAL A 234 -9.10 5.95 4.06
C VAL A 234 -9.89 4.93 4.86
N LEU A 235 -9.82 3.67 4.43
CA LEU A 235 -10.27 2.53 5.19
C LEU A 235 -9.08 2.01 6.01
N HIS A 236 -9.04 2.35 7.29
CA HIS A 236 -7.97 1.88 8.17
C HIS A 236 -8.02 0.36 8.27
N CYS A 237 -6.90 -0.30 7.92
CA CYS A 237 -6.76 -1.75 7.97
C CYS A 237 -6.09 -2.15 9.29
N PRO A 238 -6.75 -2.92 10.17
CA PRO A 238 -6.13 -3.40 11.41
C PRO A 238 -4.85 -4.19 11.12
N MET A 239 -3.82 -4.06 11.96
CA MET A 239 -2.61 -4.87 11.83
C MET A 239 -2.91 -6.38 11.97
N CYS A 240 -2.75 -7.13 10.88
CA CYS A 240 -2.87 -8.59 10.84
C CYS A 240 -1.52 -9.25 10.50
N LEU A 241 -1.08 -10.18 11.34
CA LEU A 241 0.22 -10.87 11.23
C LEU A 241 0.11 -12.40 11.16
N ASP A 242 -1.08 -12.93 10.83
CA ASP A 242 -1.39 -14.36 10.85
C ASP A 242 -1.72 -14.94 9.45
N LEU A 243 -1.32 -14.23 8.40
CA LEU A 243 -1.47 -14.63 7.01
C LEU A 243 -0.18 -15.29 6.50
N ASN A 244 -0.29 -16.04 5.42
CA ASN A 244 0.80 -16.82 4.84
C ASN A 244 1.67 -15.98 3.90
N VAL A 245 1.11 -14.97 3.22
CA VAL A 245 1.93 -14.07 2.37
C VAL A 245 2.96 -13.32 3.22
N PRO A 246 4.18 -13.07 2.74
CA PRO A 246 5.24 -12.44 3.54
C PRO A 246 4.85 -11.08 4.13
N GLU A 247 4.01 -10.29 3.46
CA GLU A 247 3.51 -9.01 3.94
C GLU A 247 2.46 -9.15 5.06
N GLY A 248 1.88 -10.34 5.24
CA GLY A 248 0.83 -10.61 6.19
C GLY A 248 1.29 -11.38 7.43
N HIS A 249 2.61 -11.56 7.62
CA HIS A 249 3.23 -12.06 8.84
C HIS A 249 4.60 -11.40 9.07
N LEU A 250 5.23 -11.69 10.22
CA LEU A 250 6.55 -11.16 10.52
C LEU A 250 7.60 -11.70 9.54
N SER A 251 8.00 -10.87 8.58
CA SER A 251 9.00 -11.17 7.56
C SER A 251 9.87 -9.95 7.25
N GLU A 252 10.98 -10.19 6.55
CA GLU A 252 11.83 -9.14 5.96
C GLU A 252 11.01 -8.20 5.05
N LEU A 253 10.07 -8.76 4.30
CA LEU A 253 9.25 -8.02 3.35
C LEU A 253 8.29 -7.06 4.07
N LEU A 254 7.61 -7.54 5.12
CA LEU A 254 6.75 -6.70 5.95
C LEU A 254 7.56 -5.55 6.58
N LEU A 255 8.69 -5.84 7.21
CA LEU A 255 9.53 -4.80 7.85
C LEU A 255 9.99 -3.74 6.86
N GLY A 256 10.41 -4.16 5.66
CA GLY A 256 10.83 -3.24 4.62
C GLY A 256 9.70 -2.38 4.06
N TYR A 257 8.50 -2.94 3.96
CA TYR A 257 7.31 -2.19 3.59
C TYR A 257 6.91 -1.15 4.65
N VAL A 258 6.91 -1.53 5.92
CA VAL A 258 6.62 -0.59 7.01
C VAL A 258 7.68 0.51 7.06
N ALA A 259 8.96 0.18 6.86
CA ALA A 259 10.03 1.17 6.74
C ALA A 259 9.79 2.14 5.57
N ALA A 260 9.30 1.64 4.43
CA ALA A 260 8.95 2.47 3.29
C ALA A 260 7.74 3.36 3.58
N SER A 261 6.71 2.84 4.27
CA SER A 261 5.48 3.56 4.58
C SER A 261 5.66 4.66 5.61
N LEU A 262 6.39 4.36 6.69
CA LEU A 262 6.69 5.33 7.76
C LEU A 262 7.68 6.41 7.36
N GLY A 263 8.53 6.09 6.38
CA GLY A 263 9.71 6.87 6.09
C GLY A 263 9.36 8.35 5.92
N PRO A 264 10.26 9.23 6.33
CA PRO A 264 9.99 10.64 6.48
C PRO A 264 9.39 11.17 5.18
N MET A 265 8.19 11.73 5.29
CA MET A 265 7.45 12.42 4.22
C MET A 265 8.22 13.68 3.76
N LEU A 266 9.47 13.52 3.28
CA LEU A 266 10.50 14.57 3.19
C LEU A 266 11.20 14.72 1.80
N LYS A 267 10.82 15.75 1.01
CA LYS A 267 11.69 16.76 0.34
C LYS A 267 11.18 18.25 0.01
N ASP A 268 10.50 19.08 0.83
CA ASP A 268 10.86 20.47 1.34
C ASP A 268 9.69 21.18 2.09
N THR A 269 9.83 21.54 3.37
CA THR A 269 8.74 21.54 4.37
C THR A 269 7.69 22.61 4.12
N THR A 270 6.47 22.23 3.74
CA THR A 270 5.29 23.09 3.86
C THR A 270 4.28 22.41 4.79
N PRO A 271 3.82 23.06 5.88
CA PRO A 271 2.75 22.51 6.72
C PRO A 271 1.46 22.37 5.91
N LEU A 272 0.77 21.23 6.01
CA LEU A 272 -0.65 21.12 5.66
C LEU A 272 -1.45 21.84 6.76
N SER A 273 -1.42 23.17 6.72
CA SER A 273 -2.24 24.01 7.59
C SER A 273 -3.19 24.80 6.71
N LEU A 274 -4.44 24.97 7.16
CA LEU A 274 -5.49 25.73 6.46
C LEU A 274 -5.09 27.17 6.10
N ASN A 275 -4.04 27.71 6.72
CA ASN A 275 -3.60 29.10 6.57
C ASN A 275 -2.40 29.28 5.63
N VAL A 276 -1.88 28.20 5.02
CA VAL A 276 -0.74 28.27 4.09
C VAL A 276 -1.11 27.54 2.82
N MET A 277 -1.24 28.28 1.71
CA MET A 277 -1.34 27.66 0.38
C MET A 277 -0.09 26.81 0.16
N PRO A 278 -0.23 25.49 -0.08
CA PRO A 278 0.92 24.62 -0.28
C PRO A 278 1.77 25.12 -1.43
N ASP A 279 3.07 25.29 -1.20
CA ASP A 279 4.02 25.50 -2.29
C ASP A 279 4.22 24.14 -2.99
N PHE A 280 3.43 23.90 -4.03
CA PHE A 280 3.47 22.65 -4.82
C PHE A 280 4.83 22.37 -5.48
N SER A 281 5.77 23.34 -5.46
CA SER A 281 7.16 23.13 -5.93
C SER A 281 8.06 22.48 -4.88
N LYS A 282 7.58 22.31 -3.64
CA LYS A 282 8.30 21.74 -2.50
C LYS A 282 7.58 20.51 -1.98
N GLU A 283 8.05 19.32 -2.35
CA GLU A 283 7.41 18.05 -2.00
C GLU A 283 7.70 17.63 -0.54
N ARG A 284 6.99 18.18 0.47
CA ARG A 284 6.95 17.66 1.86
C ARG A 284 5.58 17.84 2.47
N TYR A 285 5.14 16.82 3.21
CA TYR A 285 3.99 16.92 4.11
C TYR A 285 4.42 16.42 5.48
N LEU A 286 4.41 17.30 6.48
CA LEU A 286 4.42 16.83 7.85
C LEU A 286 2.97 16.66 8.26
N LEU A 287 2.48 15.42 8.31
CA LEU A 287 1.17 15.22 8.91
C LEU A 287 1.24 15.49 10.42
N PRO A 288 0.18 16.06 11.01
CA PRO A 288 0.13 16.36 12.43
C PRO A 288 0.60 15.18 13.30
N GLY A 289 1.40 15.48 14.31
CA GLY A 289 1.94 14.50 15.26
C GLY A 289 3.21 13.77 14.81
N THR A 290 3.49 13.64 13.51
CA THR A 290 4.63 12.83 13.04
C THR A 290 6.02 13.43 13.31
N ALA A 291 6.14 14.75 13.48
CA ALA A 291 7.42 15.40 13.80
C ALA A 291 7.95 15.04 15.19
N ASP A 292 7.06 14.84 16.15
CA ASP A 292 7.38 14.74 17.57
C ASP A 292 7.60 13.29 18.03
N GLU A 293 7.45 12.32 17.12
CA GLU A 293 7.59 10.89 17.40
C GLU A 293 9.06 10.47 17.61
N ASP A 294 9.27 9.40 18.38
CA ASP A 294 10.61 8.83 18.59
C ASP A 294 11.04 7.98 17.38
N TRP A 295 11.66 8.65 16.41
CA TRP A 295 12.25 8.00 15.25
C TRP A 295 13.40 7.04 15.59
N GLY A 296 14.00 7.14 16.79
CA GLY A 296 15.04 6.22 17.26
C GLY A 296 14.55 4.76 17.32
N CYS A 297 13.27 4.56 17.66
CA CYS A 297 12.63 3.25 17.70
C CYS A 297 12.60 2.53 16.34
N PHE A 298 12.59 3.29 15.23
CA PHE A 298 12.54 2.75 13.87
C PHE A 298 13.90 2.63 13.21
N LYS A 299 14.99 3.04 13.88
CA LYS A 299 16.33 3.13 13.27
C LYS A 299 16.74 1.84 12.59
N GLU A 300 16.70 0.72 13.30
CA GLU A 300 17.08 -0.58 12.74
C GLU A 300 16.15 -1.01 11.59
N MET A 301 14.84 -0.77 11.71
CA MET A 301 13.90 -1.11 10.64
C MET A 301 14.22 -0.34 9.35
N ILE A 302 14.47 0.97 9.47
CA ILE A 302 14.71 1.87 8.35
C ILE A 302 16.13 1.69 7.78
N THR A 303 17.14 1.43 8.61
CA THR A 303 18.51 1.20 8.12
C THR A 303 18.67 -0.20 7.57
N ASP A 304 18.18 -1.22 8.26
CA ASP A 304 18.61 -2.59 7.98
C ASP A 304 17.57 -3.38 7.19
N TYR A 305 16.30 -2.98 7.20
CA TYR A 305 15.20 -3.73 6.57
C TYR A 305 14.52 -3.00 5.42
N SER A 306 14.84 -1.72 5.16
CA SER A 306 14.21 -0.92 4.12
C SER A 306 14.63 -1.32 2.68
N ASN A 307 14.08 -2.43 2.20
CA ASN A 307 14.28 -3.01 0.87
C ASN A 307 13.65 -2.19 -0.28
N MET A 308 12.73 -1.28 0.05
CA MET A 308 12.04 -0.38 -0.86
C MET A 308 12.21 1.08 -0.44
N GLY A 309 13.15 1.32 0.47
CA GLY A 309 13.43 2.63 1.04
C GLY A 309 14.02 3.62 0.06
N TRP A 310 13.90 4.87 0.45
CA TRP A 310 14.58 5.97 -0.20
C TRP A 310 15.81 6.33 0.66
N PRO A 311 17.00 6.53 0.07
CA PRO A 311 18.22 6.81 0.84
C PRO A 311 18.08 8.02 1.78
N ASN A 312 17.30 9.02 1.35
CA ASN A 312 16.99 10.22 2.13
C ASN A 312 16.38 9.90 3.50
N TYR A 313 15.74 8.74 3.71
CA TYR A 313 15.17 8.39 5.01
C TYR A 313 16.26 8.23 6.06
N GLN A 314 17.34 7.54 5.70
CA GLN A 314 18.49 7.33 6.59
C GLN A 314 19.34 8.59 6.70
N GLU A 315 19.48 9.35 5.62
CA GLU A 315 20.20 10.62 5.59
C GLU A 315 19.55 11.65 6.53
N LEU A 316 18.24 11.84 6.40
CA LEU A 316 17.50 12.88 7.12
C LEU A 316 17.28 12.52 8.59
N LEU A 317 16.89 11.28 8.89
CA LEU A 317 16.59 10.88 10.27
C LEU A 317 17.85 10.58 11.09
N TYR A 318 18.90 10.06 10.45
CA TYR A 318 20.02 9.45 11.18
C TYR A 318 21.41 9.94 10.73
N GLY A 319 21.49 10.87 9.77
CA GLY A 319 22.77 11.41 9.30
C GLY A 319 23.67 10.38 8.61
N VAL A 320 23.08 9.31 8.06
CA VAL A 320 23.81 8.29 7.29
C VAL A 320 24.18 8.90 5.93
N ASP A 321 25.43 8.69 5.48
CA ASP A 321 25.84 9.18 4.16
C ASP A 321 25.13 8.42 3.03
N HIS A 322 24.99 9.09 1.88
CA HIS A 322 24.23 8.56 0.75
C HIS A 322 24.68 7.16 0.29
N GLN A 323 25.99 6.93 0.24
CA GLN A 323 26.54 5.66 -0.23
C GLN A 323 26.21 4.52 0.75
N THR A 324 26.37 4.76 2.05
CA THR A 324 25.98 3.81 3.09
C THR A 324 24.48 3.55 3.07
N ALA A 325 23.65 4.59 2.89
CA ALA A 325 22.19 4.43 2.81
C ALA A 325 21.77 3.58 1.59
N VAL A 326 22.38 3.81 0.43
CA VAL A 326 22.19 3.01 -0.79
C VAL A 326 22.64 1.56 -0.58
N GLU A 327 23.80 1.33 0.04
CA GLU A 327 24.31 -0.01 0.37
C GLU A 327 23.32 -0.77 1.26
N ASN A 328 22.85 -0.12 2.31
CA ASN A 328 21.89 -0.68 3.26
C ASN A 328 20.58 -1.11 2.58
N ILE A 329 20.01 -0.27 1.71
CA ILE A 329 18.79 -0.59 0.95
C ILE A 329 19.01 -1.82 0.05
N ILE A 330 20.16 -1.91 -0.62
CA ILE A 330 20.47 -3.04 -1.50
C ILE A 330 20.62 -4.33 -0.69
N LEU A 331 21.32 -4.29 0.44
CA LEU A 331 21.45 -5.46 1.31
C LEU A 331 20.07 -5.91 1.84
N ALA A 332 19.22 -4.98 2.24
CA ALA A 332 17.85 -5.27 2.67
C ALA A 332 17.02 -5.92 1.54
N ASP A 333 17.09 -5.42 0.30
CA ASP A 333 16.43 -6.02 -0.87
C ASP A 333 16.93 -7.44 -1.14
N LEU A 334 18.23 -7.66 -1.07
CA LEU A 334 18.85 -8.96 -1.25
C LEU A 334 18.39 -9.99 -0.20
N HIS A 335 18.33 -9.60 1.08
CA HIS A 335 17.81 -10.47 2.14
C HIS A 335 16.30 -10.72 2.00
N ALA A 336 15.52 -9.69 1.64
CA ALA A 336 14.09 -9.83 1.42
C ALA A 336 13.78 -10.82 0.29
N ARG A 337 14.51 -10.75 -0.85
CA ARG A 337 14.35 -11.72 -1.96
C ARG A 337 14.67 -13.15 -1.55
N ALA A 338 15.59 -13.35 -0.63
CA ALA A 338 15.92 -14.68 -0.13
C ALA A 338 14.83 -15.28 0.77
N SER A 339 13.85 -14.47 1.22
CA SER A 339 12.80 -14.88 2.17
C SER A 339 11.59 -15.55 1.53
N PHE A 340 11.48 -15.56 0.21
CA PHE A 340 10.39 -16.22 -0.50
C PHE A 340 10.85 -16.69 -1.88
N THR A 341 10.14 -17.68 -2.43
CA THR A 341 10.21 -18.00 -3.85
C THR A 341 8.94 -17.51 -4.53
N PRO A 342 8.94 -17.23 -5.85
CA PRO A 342 7.71 -16.87 -6.55
C PRO A 342 6.62 -17.92 -6.36
N GLN A 343 6.96 -19.21 -6.47
CA GLN A 343 5.98 -20.29 -6.25
C GLN A 343 5.42 -20.29 -4.82
N GLY A 344 6.28 -20.20 -3.81
CA GLY A 344 5.83 -20.15 -2.41
C GLY A 344 4.95 -18.94 -2.11
N TYR A 345 5.14 -17.82 -2.83
CA TYR A 345 4.30 -16.64 -2.71
C TYR A 345 2.87 -16.88 -3.26
N ASP A 346 2.73 -17.54 -4.42
CA ASP A 346 1.40 -17.89 -4.96
C ASP A 346 0.69 -18.90 -4.06
N GLU A 347 1.42 -19.90 -3.55
CA GLU A 347 0.88 -20.90 -2.62
C GLU A 347 0.39 -20.25 -1.32
N ALA A 348 1.15 -19.29 -0.79
CA ALA A 348 0.76 -18.51 0.38
C ALA A 348 -0.50 -17.67 0.12
N LEU A 349 -0.57 -16.97 -1.02
CA LEU A 349 -1.74 -16.18 -1.41
C LEU A 349 -2.99 -17.04 -1.54
N LEU A 350 -2.88 -18.21 -2.17
CA LEU A 350 -3.97 -19.19 -2.26
C LEU A 350 -4.42 -19.69 -0.89
N ALA A 351 -3.46 -19.95 0.01
CA ALA A 351 -3.76 -20.38 1.37
C ALA A 351 -4.52 -19.30 2.15
N ASP A 352 -4.20 -18.02 1.96
CA ASP A 352 -4.90 -16.91 2.60
C ASP A 352 -6.31 -16.71 2.04
N ILE A 353 -6.48 -16.84 0.72
CA ILE A 353 -7.80 -16.83 0.07
C ILE A 353 -8.66 -17.99 0.58
N ASP A 354 -8.10 -19.21 0.67
CA ASP A 354 -8.80 -20.38 1.19
C ASP A 354 -9.15 -20.22 2.68
N LYS A 355 -8.23 -19.67 3.50
CA LYS A 355 -8.50 -19.31 4.91
C LYS A 355 -9.69 -18.36 5.01
N TYR A 356 -9.71 -17.32 4.18
CA TYR A 356 -10.82 -16.37 4.15
C TYR A 356 -12.14 -17.01 3.69
N GLN A 357 -12.13 -17.80 2.62
CA GLN A 357 -13.32 -18.49 2.11
C GLN A 357 -13.88 -19.53 3.09
N LYS A 358 -13.02 -20.19 3.87
CA LYS A 358 -13.47 -21.07 4.97
C LYS A 358 -14.15 -20.30 6.09
N PHE A 359 -13.74 -19.06 6.34
CA PHE A 359 -14.33 -18.19 7.35
C PHE A 359 -15.66 -17.59 6.89
N VAL A 360 -15.73 -16.96 5.71
CA VAL A 360 -16.95 -16.28 5.24
C VAL A 360 -17.91 -17.18 4.44
N GLY A 361 -17.44 -18.34 3.99
CA GLY A 361 -18.12 -19.21 3.01
C GLY A 361 -17.66 -18.93 1.58
N GLN A 362 -17.74 -19.92 0.70
CA GLN A 362 -17.38 -19.73 -0.71
C GLN A 362 -18.56 -19.21 -1.53
N TYR A 363 -18.35 -18.14 -2.32
CA TYR A 363 -19.33 -17.71 -3.31
C TYR A 363 -19.52 -18.78 -4.38
N LYS A 364 -20.79 -19.14 -4.64
CA LYS A 364 -21.17 -20.04 -5.74
C LYS A 364 -22.05 -19.26 -6.71
N GLN A 365 -21.74 -19.33 -8.01
CA GLN A 365 -22.39 -18.54 -9.06
C GLN A 365 -23.92 -18.76 -9.17
N GLU A 366 -24.44 -19.84 -8.62
CA GLU A 366 -25.87 -20.16 -8.57
C GLU A 366 -26.67 -19.25 -7.60
N LYS A 367 -25.99 -18.52 -6.71
CA LYS A 367 -26.61 -17.58 -5.76
C LYS A 367 -26.36 -16.14 -6.19
N SER A 368 -27.30 -15.26 -5.88
CA SER A 368 -27.06 -13.82 -5.97
C SER A 368 -25.84 -13.43 -5.14
N PHE A 369 -24.92 -12.66 -5.73
CA PHE A 369 -23.75 -12.17 -5.00
C PHE A 369 -24.15 -11.31 -3.81
N MET A 370 -25.22 -10.51 -3.93
CA MET A 370 -25.74 -9.73 -2.81
C MET A 370 -26.25 -10.61 -1.67
N ASP A 371 -26.97 -11.69 -1.99
CA ASP A 371 -27.46 -12.61 -0.97
C ASP A 371 -26.30 -13.34 -0.29
N TYR A 372 -25.23 -13.66 -1.04
CA TYR A 372 -24.01 -14.20 -0.46
C TYR A 372 -23.36 -13.23 0.54
N LEU A 373 -23.22 -11.95 0.19
CA LEU A 373 -22.62 -10.94 1.09
C LEU A 373 -23.47 -10.73 2.35
N ILE A 374 -24.78 -10.53 2.19
CA ILE A 374 -25.70 -10.26 3.30
C ILE A 374 -25.78 -11.45 4.26
N ASN A 375 -25.77 -12.69 3.75
CA ASN A 375 -25.91 -13.89 4.56
C ASN A 375 -24.57 -14.48 5.05
N SER A 376 -23.45 -13.79 4.82
CA SER A 376 -22.14 -14.18 5.39
C SER A 376 -22.12 -14.03 6.92
N THR A 377 -21.08 -14.51 7.61
CA THR A 377 -20.93 -14.37 9.08
C THR A 377 -20.95 -12.90 9.54
N ASP A 378 -21.41 -12.60 10.76
CA ASP A 378 -21.28 -11.25 11.38
C ASP A 378 -19.89 -11.02 11.97
N GLU A 379 -19.06 -12.06 12.06
CA GLU A 379 -17.73 -11.98 12.62
C GLU A 379 -16.76 -11.22 11.68
N ARG A 380 -15.79 -10.53 12.30
CA ARG A 380 -14.70 -9.83 11.62
C ARG A 380 -13.56 -10.80 11.33
N PHE A 381 -13.04 -10.81 10.11
CA PHE A 381 -11.89 -11.65 9.76
C PHE A 381 -10.59 -11.08 10.37
N PHE A 382 -10.42 -9.77 10.29
CA PHE A 382 -9.31 -9.03 10.90
C PHE A 382 -9.74 -8.54 12.29
N LYS A 383 -8.87 -8.70 13.28
CA LYS A 383 -9.18 -8.45 14.70
C LYS A 383 -8.38 -7.32 15.29
#